data_AF-A0AA35PVQ0-F1
#
_entry.id   AF-A0AA35PVQ0-F1
#
_cell.length_a   1.000
_cell.length_b   1.000
_cell.length_c   1.000
_cell.angle_alpha   90.00
_cell.angle_beta   90.00
_cell.angle_gamma   90.00
#
_symmetry.space_group_name_H-M   'P 1'
#
loop_
_entity.id
_entity.type
_entity.pdbx_description
1 polymer ?
#
loop_
_entity_poly.entity_id
_entity_poly.type
_entity_poly.pdbx_seq_one_letter_code
_entity_poly.pdbx_strand_id
1 'polypeptide(L)'
;MPEVSNYGMTYETVVITPPVFLQWTRDRLEQRAYSSSESMLGVRTLADVKDSKVQPVHLQSTIFNHPTYCEDCVRGGNNYYTTAFSHLDGEVYVGRVIESGSDDINAYDDKSKMIHVLDRAHENQPGVFPPTDQKAGFVRDHASWYVSCKDSQGRSSKSRSRNN
;
A
#
# COMPACT_ATOMS: atom_id res chain seq x y z
N MET A 1 -19.58 1.78 -11.43
CA MET A 1 -18.51 1.05 -12.13
C MET A 1 -18.10 1.87 -13.34
N PRO A 2 -16.79 2.03 -13.65
CA PRO A 2 -16.36 2.80 -14.83
C PRO A 2 -16.95 2.19 -16.11
N GLU A 3 -17.37 3.03 -17.07
CA GLU A 3 -18.04 2.58 -18.31
C GLU A 3 -17.19 1.59 -19.13
N VAL A 4 -15.87 1.65 -19.00
CA VAL A 4 -14.90 0.85 -19.76
C VAL A 4 -14.59 -0.53 -19.16
N SER A 5 -15.21 -0.90 -18.04
CA SER A 5 -14.92 -2.18 -17.37
C SER A 5 -15.86 -3.29 -17.83
N ASN A 6 -15.30 -4.41 -18.31
CA ASN A 6 -16.10 -5.60 -18.70
C ASN A 6 -16.72 -6.33 -17.49
N TYR A 7 -16.05 -6.24 -16.34
CA TYR A 7 -16.45 -6.90 -15.08
C TYR A 7 -16.02 -6.04 -13.89
N GLY A 8 -16.73 -6.17 -12.78
CA GLY A 8 -16.39 -5.52 -11.52
C GLY A 8 -17.22 -6.05 -10.35
N MET A 9 -16.79 -5.72 -9.14
CA MET A 9 -17.50 -6.04 -7.90
C MET A 9 -17.45 -4.86 -6.94
N THR A 10 -18.45 -4.77 -6.08
CA THR A 10 -18.51 -3.81 -4.98
C THR A 10 -18.71 -4.60 -3.70
N TYR A 11 -17.98 -4.23 -2.65
CA TYR A 11 -18.03 -4.87 -1.35
C TYR A 11 -17.73 -3.83 -0.26
N GLU A 12 -18.20 -4.12 0.95
CA GLU A 12 -17.83 -3.34 2.14
C GLU A 12 -16.54 -3.90 2.73
N THR A 13 -15.67 -3.01 3.20
CA THR A 13 -14.37 -3.36 3.77
C THR A 13 -14.06 -2.52 5.00
N VAL A 14 -13.05 -2.92 5.77
CA VAL A 14 -12.57 -2.18 6.94
C VAL A 14 -11.20 -1.61 6.61
N VAL A 15 -11.05 -0.30 6.76
CA VAL A 15 -9.75 0.37 6.70
C VAL A 15 -9.24 0.53 8.13
N ILE A 16 -8.02 0.07 8.38
CA ILE A 16 -7.35 0.22 9.67
C ILE A 16 -6.31 1.33 9.53
N THR A 17 -6.49 2.41 10.29
CA THR A 17 -5.49 3.47 10.44
C THR A 17 -4.35 3.01 11.34
N PRO A 18 -3.15 2.73 10.81
CA PRO A 18 -2.10 2.08 11.61
C PRO A 18 -1.67 2.86 12.84
N PRO A 19 -1.43 4.20 12.80
CA PRO A 19 -1.04 4.95 14.00
C PRO A 19 -2.06 4.86 15.13
N VAL A 20 -3.35 4.95 14.79
CA VAL A 20 -4.46 4.87 15.77
C VAL A 20 -4.58 3.44 16.32
N PHE A 21 -4.58 2.44 15.44
CA PHE A 21 -4.75 1.05 15.81
C PHE A 21 -3.57 0.50 16.63
N LEU A 22 -2.34 0.85 16.27
CA LEU A 22 -1.15 0.43 17.00
C LEU A 22 -1.09 1.06 18.38
N GLN A 23 -1.42 2.34 18.51
CA GLN A 23 -1.52 2.99 19.82
C GLN A 23 -2.62 2.34 20.67
N TRP A 24 -3.81 2.14 20.11
CA TRP A 24 -4.90 1.44 20.80
C TRP A 24 -4.51 0.04 21.27
N THR A 25 -3.77 -0.71 20.44
CA THR A 25 -3.28 -2.05 20.78
C THR A 25 -2.28 -2.00 21.93
N ARG A 26 -1.35 -1.04 21.91
CA ARG A 26 -0.38 -0.82 22.98
C ARG A 26 -1.10 -0.56 24.31
N ASP A 27 -2.03 0.39 24.34
CA ASP A 27 -2.77 0.76 25.56
C ASP A 27 -3.50 -0.46 26.17
N ARG A 28 -4.06 -1.33 25.31
CA ARG A 28 -4.73 -2.57 25.72
C ARG A 28 -3.77 -3.61 26.29
N LEU A 29 -2.55 -3.70 25.78
CA LEU A 29 -1.52 -4.61 26.30
C LEU A 29 -1.02 -4.12 27.67
N GLU A 30 -0.80 -2.82 27.83
CA GLU A 30 -0.37 -2.22 29.10
C GLU A 30 -1.42 -2.41 30.21
N GLN A 31 -2.72 -2.29 29.88
CA GLN A 31 -3.82 -2.61 30.82
C GLN A 31 -3.82 -4.08 31.28
N ARG A 32 -3.24 -4.99 30.51
CA ARG A 32 -3.12 -6.42 30.83
C ARG A 32 -1.79 -6.76 31.50
N ALA A 33 -1.08 -5.76 32.03
CA ALA A 33 0.22 -5.88 32.69
C ALA A 33 1.36 -6.36 31.76
N TYR A 34 1.23 -6.20 30.44
CA TYR A 34 2.35 -6.37 29.52
C TYR A 34 3.08 -5.03 29.35
N SER A 35 4.29 -4.93 29.90
CA SER A 35 5.17 -3.80 29.65
C SER A 35 5.86 -3.95 28.30
N SER A 36 5.68 -3.00 27.40
CA SER A 36 6.42 -2.94 26.13
C SER A 36 7.85 -2.46 26.37
N SER A 37 8.84 -3.30 26.05
CA SER A 37 10.24 -2.88 25.90
C SER A 37 10.55 -2.66 24.42
N GLU A 38 11.17 -1.53 24.08
CA GLU A 38 11.62 -1.26 22.71
C GLU A 38 12.85 -2.12 22.40
N SER A 39 12.66 -3.26 21.75
CA SER A 39 13.74 -4.05 21.18
C SER A 39 13.41 -4.42 19.73
N MET A 40 14.11 -3.83 18.78
CA MET A 40 13.92 -4.07 17.35
C MET A 40 14.81 -5.23 16.87
N LEU A 41 14.34 -6.47 17.04
CA LEU A 41 14.92 -7.62 16.36
C LEU A 41 13.94 -8.10 15.29
N GLY A 42 14.33 -8.03 14.02
CA GLY A 42 13.53 -8.48 12.88
C GLY A 42 13.79 -9.96 12.55
N VAL A 43 12.86 -10.58 11.82
CA VAL A 43 12.95 -12.00 11.40
C VAL A 43 14.24 -12.36 10.62
N ARG A 44 14.83 -11.37 9.93
CA ARG A 44 16.10 -11.52 9.20
C ARG A 44 17.33 -11.47 10.11
N THR A 45 17.23 -10.81 11.25
CA THR A 45 18.37 -10.52 12.15
C THR A 45 18.35 -11.36 13.42
N LEU A 46 17.22 -11.99 13.75
CA LEU A 46 17.12 -12.99 14.81
C LEU A 46 18.03 -14.18 14.50
N ALA A 47 19.01 -14.42 15.37
CA ALA A 47 20.13 -15.31 15.10
C ALA A 47 19.72 -16.77 14.92
N ASP A 48 18.65 -17.17 15.60
CA ASP A 48 18.03 -18.51 15.62
C ASP A 48 17.01 -18.72 14.49
N VAL A 49 16.50 -17.64 13.88
CA VAL A 49 15.52 -17.72 12.79
C VAL A 49 16.19 -17.59 11.42
N LYS A 50 16.89 -16.48 11.15
CA LYS A 50 17.58 -16.14 9.88
C LYS A 50 16.92 -16.73 8.62
N ASP A 51 15.61 -16.52 8.45
CA ASP A 51 14.87 -17.17 7.37
C ASP A 51 15.34 -16.64 6.00
N SER A 52 15.99 -17.49 5.21
CA SER A 52 16.51 -17.14 3.88
C SER A 52 15.42 -17.04 2.81
N LYS A 53 14.20 -17.50 3.11
CA LYS A 53 13.04 -17.43 2.22
C LYS A 53 12.35 -16.08 2.27
N VAL A 54 12.62 -15.27 3.30
CA VAL A 54 12.07 -13.92 3.37
C VAL A 54 12.90 -12.94 2.53
N GLN A 55 12.24 -12.00 1.89
CA GLN A 55 12.86 -10.90 1.17
C GLN A 55 12.13 -9.59 1.49
N PRO A 56 12.86 -8.46 1.53
CA PRO A 56 12.21 -7.17 1.59
C PRO A 56 11.53 -6.86 0.26
N VAL A 57 10.44 -6.12 0.32
CA VAL A 57 9.70 -5.61 -0.83
C VAL A 57 9.43 -4.14 -0.59
N HIS A 58 10.07 -3.29 -1.37
CA HIS A 58 9.84 -1.87 -1.37
C HIS A 58 8.44 -1.56 -1.92
N LEU A 59 7.81 -0.56 -1.32
CA LEU A 59 6.47 -0.08 -1.63
C LEU A 59 6.46 1.44 -1.58
N GLN A 60 6.04 2.06 -2.68
CA GLN A 60 5.81 3.50 -2.75
C GLN A 60 4.39 3.80 -3.19
N SER A 61 3.75 4.76 -2.53
CA SER A 61 2.44 5.32 -2.85
C SER A 61 2.48 6.84 -2.68
N THR A 62 1.57 7.53 -3.35
CA THR A 62 1.38 8.97 -3.22
C THR A 62 0.13 9.25 -2.40
N ILE A 63 0.18 10.22 -1.51
CA ILE A 63 -0.92 10.60 -0.64
C ILE A 63 -1.54 11.91 -1.12
N PHE A 64 -2.87 11.90 -1.26
CA PHE A 64 -3.69 13.06 -1.60
C PHE A 64 -4.61 13.45 -0.44
N ASN A 65 -4.90 14.73 -0.31
CA ASN A 65 -5.98 15.25 0.51
C ASN A 65 -7.26 15.30 -0.30
N HIS A 66 -8.25 14.51 0.09
CA HIS A 66 -9.58 14.46 -0.49
C HIS A 66 -10.64 14.17 0.61
N PRO A 67 -11.09 15.19 1.36
CA PRO A 67 -11.94 15.04 2.55
C PRO A 67 -13.26 14.27 2.36
N THR A 68 -13.76 14.22 1.13
CA THR A 68 -15.05 13.58 0.81
C THR A 68 -14.90 12.19 0.16
N TYR A 69 -13.68 11.72 -0.09
CA TYR A 69 -13.46 10.41 -0.70
C TYR A 69 -13.52 9.34 0.39
N CYS A 70 -14.42 8.37 0.25
CA CYS A 70 -14.65 7.30 1.23
C CYS A 70 -14.65 5.91 0.60
N GLU A 71 -14.04 5.75 -0.58
CA GLU A 71 -14.01 4.49 -1.33
C GLU A 71 -12.64 3.79 -1.24
N ASP A 72 -12.64 2.51 -1.61
CA ASP A 72 -11.46 1.74 -2.00
C ASP A 72 -11.65 1.30 -3.47
N CYS A 73 -10.82 1.83 -4.36
CA CYS A 73 -10.82 1.51 -5.77
C CYS A 73 -9.58 0.68 -6.11
N VAL A 74 -9.78 -0.56 -6.51
CA VAL A 74 -8.72 -1.44 -7.01
C VAL A 74 -9.02 -1.78 -8.46
N ARG A 75 -8.09 -1.46 -9.36
CA ARG A 75 -8.16 -1.85 -10.77
C ARG A 75 -6.91 -2.62 -11.18
N GLY A 76 -7.13 -3.85 -11.65
CA GLY A 76 -6.11 -4.66 -12.31
C GLY A 76 -6.07 -4.39 -13.81
N GLY A 77 -4.86 -4.25 -14.35
CA GLY A 77 -4.59 -4.27 -15.79
C GLY A 77 -3.54 -5.31 -16.15
N ASN A 78 -3.19 -5.40 -17.44
CA ASN A 78 -2.13 -6.29 -17.90
C ASN A 78 -0.79 -5.86 -17.28
N ASN A 79 -0.36 -6.60 -16.24
CA ASN A 79 0.87 -6.42 -15.47
C ASN A 79 0.91 -5.26 -14.46
N TYR A 80 -0.22 -4.64 -14.12
CA TYR A 80 -0.27 -3.62 -13.07
C TYR A 80 -1.55 -3.69 -12.24
N TYR A 81 -1.48 -3.10 -11.05
CA TYR A 81 -2.65 -2.75 -10.25
C TYR A 81 -2.55 -1.28 -9.88
N THR A 82 -3.65 -0.56 -10.03
CA THR A 82 -3.82 0.79 -9.49
C THR A 82 -4.78 0.69 -8.32
N THR A 83 -4.40 1.25 -7.18
CA THR A 83 -5.21 1.27 -5.97
C THR A 83 -5.39 2.70 -5.51
N ALA A 84 -6.60 3.06 -5.08
CA ALA A 84 -6.87 4.29 -4.36
C ALA A 84 -7.71 3.94 -3.13
N PHE A 85 -7.19 4.17 -1.93
CA PHE A 85 -7.91 3.85 -0.70
C PHE A 85 -8.01 5.08 0.21
N SER A 86 -9.24 5.38 0.64
CA SER A 86 -9.50 6.40 1.65
C SER A 86 -8.98 5.93 3.00
N HIS A 87 -8.34 6.84 3.72
CA HIS A 87 -7.96 6.66 5.12
C HIS A 87 -9.01 7.20 6.10
N LEU A 88 -10.15 7.70 5.58
CA LEU A 88 -11.30 8.24 6.33
C LEU A 88 -11.02 9.47 7.21
N ASP A 89 -9.77 9.94 7.25
CA ASP A 89 -9.35 11.21 7.86
C ASP A 89 -9.16 12.33 6.83
N GLY A 90 -9.58 12.08 5.58
CA GLY A 90 -9.43 12.98 4.45
C GLY A 90 -8.17 12.73 3.62
N GLU A 91 -7.29 11.81 4.02
CA GLU A 91 -6.20 11.36 3.15
C GLU A 91 -6.62 10.16 2.28
N VAL A 92 -6.08 10.12 1.06
CA VAL A 92 -6.27 9.03 0.10
C VAL A 92 -4.90 8.58 -0.38
N TYR A 93 -4.65 7.29 -0.23
CA TYR A 93 -3.42 6.67 -0.73
C TYR A 93 -3.64 6.16 -2.13
N VAL A 94 -2.82 6.64 -3.05
CA VAL A 94 -2.82 6.24 -4.46
C VAL A 94 -1.56 5.43 -4.71
N GLY A 95 -1.75 4.17 -5.06
CA GLY A 95 -0.70 3.16 -5.09
C GLY A 95 -0.73 2.28 -6.33
N ARG A 96 0.32 1.46 -6.57
CA ARG A 96 1.63 1.54 -5.92
C ARG A 96 2.73 1.02 -6.84
N VAL A 97 3.96 1.48 -6.59
CA VAL A 97 5.17 0.83 -7.10
C VAL A 97 5.63 -0.22 -6.10
N ILE A 98 5.99 -1.39 -6.61
CA ILE A 98 6.45 -2.54 -5.83
C ILE A 98 7.78 -2.99 -6.41
N GLU A 99 8.81 -3.11 -5.57
CA GLU A 99 10.11 -3.60 -5.98
C GLU A 99 10.60 -4.70 -5.03
N SER A 100 10.78 -5.91 -5.55
CA SER A 100 11.21 -7.06 -4.75
C SER A 100 12.72 -7.04 -4.54
N GLY A 101 13.16 -7.38 -3.33
CA GLY A 101 14.58 -7.44 -2.97
C GLY A 101 15.18 -6.12 -2.48
N SER A 102 14.36 -5.06 -2.36
CA SER A 102 14.79 -3.75 -1.84
C SER A 102 14.18 -3.50 -0.46
N ASP A 103 15.01 -3.12 0.51
CA ASP A 103 14.64 -2.55 1.82
C ASP A 103 14.87 -1.03 1.89
N ASP A 104 15.01 -0.38 0.72
CA ASP A 104 15.08 1.06 0.65
C ASP A 104 13.78 1.69 1.16
N ILE A 105 13.89 2.69 2.03
CA ILE A 105 12.77 3.44 2.60
C ILE A 105 12.58 4.80 1.92
N ASN A 106 13.48 5.16 1.01
CA ASN A 106 13.40 6.44 0.30
C ASN A 106 12.38 6.35 -0.83
N ALA A 107 11.64 7.43 -1.03
CA ALA A 107 10.79 7.58 -2.21
C ALA A 107 11.69 7.73 -3.44
N TYR A 108 11.35 7.03 -4.53
CA TYR A 108 12.05 7.24 -5.79
C TYR A 108 11.75 8.64 -6.33
N ASP A 109 12.80 9.38 -6.65
CA ASP A 109 12.74 10.58 -7.48
C ASP A 109 12.48 10.26 -8.95
N ASP A 110 12.54 8.99 -9.35
CA ASP A 110 12.15 8.54 -10.68
C ASP A 110 10.64 8.70 -10.86
N LYS A 111 10.26 9.93 -11.19
CA LYS A 111 8.89 10.36 -11.41
C LYS A 111 8.18 9.48 -12.43
N SER A 112 8.89 8.81 -13.34
CA SER A 112 8.26 8.03 -14.41
C SER A 112 7.34 6.93 -13.87
N LYS A 113 7.78 6.17 -12.85
CA LYS A 113 6.97 5.08 -12.30
C LYS A 113 5.74 5.60 -11.53
N MET A 114 5.89 6.69 -10.77
CA MET A 114 4.78 7.32 -10.05
C MET A 114 3.81 8.05 -10.99
N ILE A 115 4.32 8.74 -12.02
CA ILE A 115 3.50 9.37 -13.06
C ILE A 115 2.54 8.34 -13.66
N HIS A 116 3.03 7.15 -14.03
CA HIS A 116 2.16 6.10 -14.54
C HIS A 116 1.10 5.61 -13.55
N VAL A 117 1.37 5.66 -12.24
CA VAL A 117 0.37 5.32 -11.22
C VAL A 117 -0.71 6.40 -11.14
N LEU A 118 -0.30 7.67 -11.16
CA LEU A 118 -1.19 8.83 -11.09
C LEU A 118 -2.04 8.98 -12.35
N ASP A 119 -1.45 8.81 -13.54
CA ASP A 119 -2.17 8.83 -14.82
C ASP A 119 -3.28 7.78 -14.82
N ARG A 120 -2.99 6.55 -14.35
CA ARG A 120 -4.00 5.50 -14.25
C ARG A 120 -5.07 5.80 -13.21
N ALA A 121 -4.71 6.44 -12.09
CA ALA A 121 -5.70 6.85 -11.09
C ALA A 121 -6.67 7.89 -11.69
N HIS A 122 -6.15 8.87 -12.43
CA HIS A 122 -6.94 9.82 -13.19
C HIS A 122 -7.82 9.13 -14.24
N GLU A 123 -7.27 8.23 -15.06
CA GLU A 123 -8.04 7.46 -16.05
C GLU A 123 -9.18 6.64 -15.41
N ASN A 124 -8.97 6.14 -14.18
CA ASN A 124 -9.97 5.34 -13.47
C ASN A 124 -11.08 6.20 -12.86
N GLN A 125 -10.73 7.34 -12.26
CA GLN A 125 -11.65 8.22 -11.56
C GLN A 125 -11.29 9.70 -11.85
N PRO A 126 -11.56 10.20 -13.08
CA PRO A 126 -11.06 11.52 -13.52
C PRO A 126 -11.70 12.71 -12.78
N GLY A 127 -12.86 12.48 -12.15
CA GLY A 127 -13.50 13.47 -11.28
C GLY A 127 -12.97 13.49 -9.85
N VAL A 128 -12.16 12.51 -9.46
CA VAL A 128 -11.56 12.38 -8.11
C VAL A 128 -10.09 12.75 -8.15
N PHE A 129 -9.35 12.16 -9.08
CA PHE A 129 -7.92 12.40 -9.24
C PHE A 129 -7.68 13.33 -10.42
N PRO A 130 -6.98 14.46 -10.24
CA PRO A 130 -6.65 15.35 -11.33
C PRO A 130 -5.57 14.73 -12.23
N PRO A 131 -5.38 15.24 -13.46
CA PRO A 131 -4.27 14.82 -14.30
C PRO A 131 -2.92 15.10 -13.62
N THR A 132 -1.90 14.30 -13.91
CA THR A 132 -0.61 14.29 -13.18
C THR A 132 0.16 15.61 -13.21
N ASP A 133 -0.06 16.46 -14.23
CA ASP A 133 0.52 17.80 -14.30
C ASP A 133 -0.12 18.78 -13.29
N GLN A 134 -1.28 18.43 -12.74
CA GLN A 134 -1.97 19.16 -11.70
C GLN A 134 -1.74 18.50 -10.33
N LYS A 135 -0.95 19.16 -9.49
CA LYS A 135 -0.68 18.72 -8.11
C LYS A 135 -1.84 18.98 -7.13
N ALA A 136 -3.06 19.17 -7.61
CA ALA A 136 -4.20 19.49 -6.75
C ALA A 136 -4.44 18.34 -5.76
N GLY A 137 -4.47 18.67 -4.46
CA GLY A 137 -4.62 17.69 -3.40
C GLY A 137 -3.37 16.88 -3.07
N PHE A 138 -2.26 16.97 -3.82
CA PHE A 138 -1.03 16.24 -3.46
C PHE A 138 -0.51 16.68 -2.08
N VAL A 139 -0.18 15.71 -1.23
CA VAL A 139 0.39 15.96 0.10
C VAL A 139 1.85 15.55 0.14
N ARG A 140 2.13 14.27 -0.10
CA ARG A 140 3.47 13.67 0.01
C ARG A 140 3.54 12.31 -0.66
N ASP A 141 4.76 11.87 -0.96
CA ASP A 141 5.03 10.46 -1.21
C ASP A 141 5.27 9.72 0.10
N HIS A 142 4.86 8.45 0.13
CA HIS A 142 5.06 7.53 1.24
C HIS A 142 5.76 6.27 0.73
N ALA A 143 6.99 6.09 1.17
CA ALA A 143 7.83 4.93 0.86
C ALA A 143 8.08 4.09 2.12
N SER A 144 8.05 2.79 1.94
CA SER A 144 8.26 1.79 3.00
C SER A 144 8.73 0.48 2.38
N TRP A 145 9.06 -0.49 3.21
CA TRP A 145 9.21 -1.87 2.76
C TRP A 145 8.48 -2.82 3.70
N TYR A 146 8.08 -3.96 3.16
CA TYR A 146 7.48 -5.05 3.92
C TYR A 146 8.17 -6.38 3.60
N VAL A 147 8.01 -7.36 4.48
CA VAL A 147 8.58 -8.70 4.28
C VAL A 147 7.63 -9.55 3.45
N SER A 148 8.14 -10.21 2.42
CA SER A 148 7.43 -11.23 1.65
C SER A 148 8.23 -12.53 1.59
N CYS A 149 7.54 -13.66 1.52
CA CYS A 149 8.18 -14.95 1.26
C CYS A 149 8.39 -15.14 -0.24
N LYS A 150 9.59 -15.56 -0.63
CA LYS A 150 9.89 -16.04 -1.99
C LYS A 150 9.04 -17.28 -2.27
N ASP A 151 8.37 -17.31 -3.42
CA ASP A 151 7.78 -18.55 -3.90
C ASP A 151 8.86 -19.52 -4.41
N SER A 152 8.50 -20.77 -4.69
CA SER A 152 9.41 -21.82 -5.17
C SER A 152 10.05 -21.51 -6.53
N GLN A 153 9.64 -20.44 -7.21
CA GLN A 153 10.21 -19.95 -8.46
C GLN A 153 11.04 -18.67 -8.29
N GLY A 154 11.31 -18.25 -7.05
CA GLY A 154 12.09 -17.05 -6.74
C GLY A 154 11.36 -15.74 -7.05
N ARG A 155 10.04 -15.77 -7.31
CA ARG A 155 9.21 -14.60 -7.51
C ARG A 155 8.55 -14.21 -6.18
N SER A 156 8.28 -12.92 -6.03
CA SER A 156 7.38 -12.46 -4.96
C SER A 156 5.99 -13.04 -5.27
N SER A 157 5.39 -13.70 -4.28
CA SER A 157 4.08 -14.31 -4.41
C SER A 157 3.03 -13.25 -4.77
N LYS A 158 2.75 -13.10 -6.06
CA LYS A 158 1.58 -12.35 -6.53
C LYS A 158 0.36 -13.07 -5.97
N SER A 159 -0.53 -12.33 -5.31
CA SER A 159 -1.82 -12.83 -4.84
C SER A 159 -2.54 -13.49 -6.02
N ARG A 160 -2.56 -14.83 -6.04
CA ARG A 160 -3.36 -15.60 -6.97
C ARG A 160 -4.82 -15.35 -6.60
N SER A 161 -5.51 -14.52 -7.39
CA SER A 161 -6.97 -14.59 -7.46
C SER A 161 -7.32 -16.01 -7.90
N ARG A 162 -8.04 -16.74 -7.05
CA ARG A 162 -8.63 -18.03 -7.41
C ARG A 162 -9.83 -17.73 -8.29
N ASN A 163 -9.76 -18.08 -9.58
CA ASN A 163 -10.94 -18.16 -10.43
C ASN A 163 -11.81 -19.32 -9.94
N ASN A 164 -12.99 -19.00 -9.42
CA ASN A 164 -14.18 -19.85 -9.47
C ASN A 164 -15.20 -19.15 -10.36
#